data_AF-A0A3P8B477-F1
#
_entry.id   AF-A0A3P8B477-F1
#
_cell.length_a   1.000
_cell.length_b   1.000
_cell.length_c   1.000
_cell.angle_alpha   90.00
_cell.angle_beta   90.00
_cell.angle_gamma   90.00
#
_symmetry.space_group_name_H-M   'P 1'
#
loop_
_entity.id
_entity.type
_entity.pdbx_description
1 polymer ?
#
loop_
_entity_poly.entity_id
_entity_poly.type
_entity_poly.pdbx_seq_one_letter_code
_entity_poly.pdbx_strand_id
1 'polypeptide(L)'
;MANITNLNKPKDAFEQLEDEHGARQGFCHIRIQQRTGRKTITTVQVIAPTMRAVHVWLLLLAFRLLGVVLVQSWFVPDEVYQSTEVAHRAVFGTGHLSWEWKYGLRSPLHPAVFAVIFKALKRLGLDSHAAIVNAPRIFHAVLFSLGDVAFRRLATKLLLTKDAAFYSTITYLSSWFVFYCAPRTLSNSLETALTLIALLWYPFERKHLNDLVWPYISIGVLTIVIRPTAALLWIVFGLYHLWRHPKPVRLVFLTVLPAAVPVLLLSVVVDSLCYARPTSSLWNFLSFNVLQGGSAHFGVHPWYWYFSEGLTSVLTLQLVPIVFGLFCSFRPTLLPFVAASFYVIFHSFLPHKEQRFLLPVIPLLCLYAGPFFSRIRFRRVMVLTMVLVNTAIALYCGLRHQVGPYNAADSVLSMARKESNASLLALMPCYSIPGHSYFHYEVRSIRMLDCSPSVSPGEGSDEADMFHEDPEMWIDRHWDEIRSYTHILMYEKMYIQLVMTMTRLHYSFCDRVFHADFLKYSCNGTIVEHPEYGEVMQLSGDQRQQIKDFLVNVGIVKEENCKVHGF
;
A
#
# COMPACT_ATOMS: atom_id res chain seq x y z
N MET A 1 72.87 -33.70 5.57
CA MET A 1 71.87 -32.83 4.93
C MET A 1 70.90 -32.38 6.01
N ALA A 2 70.97 -31.12 6.45
CA ALA A 2 70.10 -30.57 7.49
C ALA A 2 69.25 -29.44 6.88
N ASN A 3 67.94 -29.53 7.09
CA ASN A 3 66.91 -28.66 6.54
C ASN A 3 66.97 -27.24 7.12
N ILE A 4 66.84 -26.23 6.26
CA ILE A 4 66.72 -24.82 6.62
C ILE A 4 65.26 -24.52 6.99
N THR A 5 65.03 -24.21 8.27
CA THR A 5 63.75 -23.73 8.79
C THR A 5 63.61 -22.22 8.54
N ASN A 6 62.55 -21.82 7.84
CA ASN A 6 62.22 -20.42 7.55
C ASN A 6 61.80 -19.67 8.84
N LEU A 7 62.75 -18.96 9.46
CA LEU A 7 62.50 -18.01 10.56
C LEU A 7 62.11 -16.65 9.99
N ASN A 8 60.85 -16.46 9.61
CA ASN A 8 60.18 -15.14 9.55
C ASN A 8 58.69 -15.30 9.19
N LYS A 9 57.90 -15.79 10.15
CA LYS A 9 56.47 -15.50 10.17
C LYS A 9 56.32 -14.18 10.96
N PRO A 10 55.74 -13.10 10.39
CA PRO A 10 55.48 -11.91 11.19
C PRO A 10 54.57 -12.32 12.35
N LYS A 11 55.01 -12.07 13.60
CA LYS A 11 54.22 -12.32 14.81
C LYS A 11 52.85 -11.67 14.64
N ASP A 12 51.80 -12.48 14.78
CA ASP A 12 50.44 -11.96 14.86
C ASP A 12 50.29 -11.28 16.22
N ALA A 13 50.34 -9.94 16.25
CA ALA A 13 50.31 -9.18 17.49
C ALA A 13 48.96 -9.26 18.22
N PHE A 14 47.97 -9.95 17.66
CA PHE A 14 46.71 -10.26 18.30
C PHE A 14 46.77 -11.51 19.19
N GLU A 15 47.78 -12.38 19.07
CA GLU A 15 47.97 -13.52 20.01
C GLU A 15 48.16 -13.03 21.45
N GLN A 16 48.75 -11.85 21.66
CA GLN A 16 48.94 -11.29 23.01
C GLN A 16 47.66 -10.69 23.64
N LEU A 17 46.59 -10.49 22.86
CA LEU A 17 45.31 -9.96 23.37
C LEU A 17 44.31 -11.06 23.71
N GLU A 18 44.57 -12.31 23.31
CA GLU A 18 43.74 -13.46 23.69
C GLU A 18 44.06 -13.94 25.12
N ASP A 19 45.24 -13.61 25.65
CA ASP A 19 45.69 -14.03 26.99
C ASP A 19 45.22 -13.11 28.13
N GLU A 20 44.75 -11.88 27.84
CA GLU A 20 44.16 -11.00 28.86
C GLU A 20 42.67 -11.29 29.04
N HIS A 21 42.34 -11.93 30.15
CA HIS A 21 40.97 -12.19 30.60
C HIS A 21 40.11 -10.91 30.55
N GLY A 22 39.25 -10.81 29.53
CA GLY A 22 38.21 -9.80 29.43
C GLY A 22 38.47 -8.70 28.42
N ALA A 23 38.64 -9.05 27.14
CA ALA A 23 38.51 -8.11 26.03
C ALA A 23 37.09 -7.49 26.03
N ARG A 24 36.96 -6.33 26.68
CA ARG A 24 35.74 -5.53 26.77
C ARG A 24 35.26 -5.18 25.35
N GLN A 25 34.08 -5.67 24.99
CA GLN A 25 33.33 -5.18 23.83
C GLN A 25 33.14 -3.65 23.96
N GLY A 26 33.69 -2.85 23.04
CA GLY A 26 33.39 -1.41 22.98
C GLY A 26 34.54 -0.46 22.62
N PHE A 27 35.79 -0.93 22.53
CA PHE A 27 36.91 -0.06 22.16
C PHE A 27 37.10 0.03 20.64
N CYS A 28 37.26 1.25 20.12
CA CYS A 28 37.62 1.53 18.73
C CYS A 28 39.13 1.33 18.57
N HIS A 29 39.54 0.31 17.82
CA HIS A 29 40.96 0.05 17.57
C HIS A 29 41.38 0.76 16.28
N ILE A 30 42.28 1.74 16.41
CA ILE A 30 42.86 2.49 15.29
C ILE A 30 44.31 2.06 15.15
N ARG A 31 44.66 1.36 14.06
CA ARG A 31 46.06 1.08 13.70
C ARG A 31 46.48 2.02 12.59
N ILE A 32 47.56 2.76 12.80
CA ILE A 32 48.25 3.54 11.77
C ILE A 32 49.54 2.78 11.43
N GLN A 33 49.63 2.25 10.21
CA GLN A 33 50.82 1.52 9.75
C GLN A 33 51.60 2.39 8.76
N GLN A 34 52.82 2.79 9.12
CA GLN A 34 53.75 3.51 8.24
C GLN A 34 54.47 2.50 7.35
N ARG A 35 54.25 2.56 6.02
CA ARG A 35 54.90 1.61 5.09
C ARG A 35 56.18 2.16 4.45
N THR A 36 56.26 3.48 4.30
CA THR A 36 57.43 4.27 3.85
C THR A 36 57.06 5.73 4.08
N GLY A 37 57.95 6.54 4.68
CA GLY A 37 57.91 7.97 5.09
C GLY A 37 56.82 8.98 4.64
N ARG A 38 55.88 8.68 3.75
CA ARG A 38 54.79 9.56 3.28
C ARG A 38 53.40 8.92 3.13
N LYS A 39 53.20 7.61 3.38
CA LYS A 39 51.86 6.98 3.31
C LYS A 39 51.57 6.10 4.53
N THR A 40 50.46 6.39 5.20
CA THR A 40 49.90 5.63 6.32
C THR A 40 48.62 4.92 5.88
N ILE A 41 48.48 3.64 6.23
CA ILE A 41 47.20 2.93 6.15
C ILE A 41 46.59 2.93 7.55
N THR A 42 45.41 3.55 7.67
CA THR A 42 44.63 3.55 8.92
C THR A 42 43.55 2.48 8.83
N THR A 43 43.64 1.47 9.68
CA THR A 43 42.60 0.43 9.78
C THR A 43 41.82 0.67 11.06
N VAL A 44 40.50 0.91 10.93
CA VAL A 44 39.59 1.10 12.07
C VAL A 44 38.73 -0.14 12.22
N GLN A 45 38.85 -0.84 13.34
CA GLN A 45 38.03 -2.02 13.64
C GLN A 45 37.13 -1.72 14.85
N VAL A 46 35.89 -2.21 14.79
CA VAL A 46 34.78 -1.96 15.74
C VAL A 46 34.14 -0.58 15.57
N ILE A 47 33.42 -0.37 14.46
CA ILE A 47 32.38 0.67 14.40
C ILE A 47 31.25 0.24 15.33
N ALA A 48 30.92 1.07 16.32
CA ALA A 48 29.91 0.77 17.33
C ALA A 48 28.62 0.19 16.71
N PRO A 49 28.01 -0.86 17.31
CA PRO A 49 26.78 -1.47 16.80
C PRO A 49 25.63 -0.47 16.60
N THR A 50 25.57 0.54 17.48
CA THR A 50 24.63 1.68 17.41
C THR A 50 24.82 2.51 16.16
N MET A 51 26.07 2.84 15.82
CA MET A 51 26.40 3.54 14.56
C MET A 51 25.91 2.73 13.36
N ARG A 52 26.15 1.42 13.32
CA ARG A 52 25.68 0.56 12.21
C ARG A 52 24.15 0.54 12.08
N ALA A 53 23.41 0.54 13.19
CA ALA A 53 21.95 0.55 13.16
C ALA A 53 21.38 1.86 12.58
N VAL A 54 21.96 3.00 12.95
CA VAL A 54 21.55 4.32 12.42
C VAL A 54 21.85 4.41 10.92
N HIS A 55 23.04 4.00 10.47
CA HIS A 55 23.36 4.01 9.03
C HIS A 55 22.42 3.12 8.22
N VAL A 56 22.07 1.94 8.73
CA VAL A 56 21.09 1.06 8.08
C VAL A 56 19.72 1.72 7.99
N TRP A 57 19.25 2.35 9.07
CA TRP A 57 17.99 3.05 9.05
C TRP A 57 18.00 4.23 8.06
N LEU A 58 19.07 5.03 8.04
CA LEU A 58 19.21 6.14 7.08
C LEU A 58 19.18 5.66 5.63
N LEU A 59 19.81 4.52 5.31
CA LEU A 59 19.74 3.93 3.97
C LEU A 59 18.32 3.47 3.61
N LEU A 60 17.62 2.82 4.55
CA LEU A 60 16.23 2.40 4.34
C LEU A 60 15.29 3.60 4.21
N LEU A 61 15.52 4.64 5.00
CA LEU A 61 14.79 5.90 4.91
C LEU A 61 15.02 6.57 3.56
N ALA A 62 16.27 6.69 3.09
CA ALA A 62 16.57 7.23 1.78
C ALA A 62 15.88 6.42 0.66
N PHE A 63 15.86 5.09 0.78
CA PHE A 63 15.13 4.22 -0.15
C PHE A 63 13.61 4.47 -0.14
N ARG A 64 13.00 4.68 1.03
CA ARG A 64 11.56 5.00 1.12
C ARG A 64 11.22 6.42 0.67
N LEU A 65 12.10 7.38 0.93
CA LEU A 65 11.96 8.75 0.43
C LEU A 65 12.08 8.82 -1.10
N LEU A 66 12.93 7.98 -1.70
CA LEU A 66 12.96 7.81 -3.16
C LEU A 66 11.58 7.40 -3.70
N GLY A 67 10.84 6.56 -2.99
CA GLY A 67 9.46 6.20 -3.33
C GLY A 67 8.51 7.39 -3.38
N VAL A 68 8.67 8.38 -2.49
CA VAL A 68 7.85 9.63 -2.51
C VAL A 68 8.08 10.40 -3.82
N VAL A 69 9.31 10.38 -4.34
CA VAL A 69 9.67 11.07 -5.58
C VAL A 69 9.28 10.25 -6.82
N LEU A 70 9.40 8.92 -6.77
CA LEU A 70 9.16 8.07 -7.95
C LEU A 70 7.71 7.62 -8.13
N VAL A 71 6.90 7.61 -7.07
CA VAL A 71 5.48 7.24 -7.18
C VAL A 71 4.68 8.52 -7.43
N GLN A 72 4.31 8.79 -8.68
CA GLN A 72 3.54 9.96 -9.10
C GLN A 72 2.17 9.60 -9.70
N SER A 73 1.81 8.32 -9.68
CA SER A 73 0.54 7.82 -10.20
C SER A 73 -0.58 7.79 -9.16
N TRP A 74 -1.80 7.75 -9.65
CA TRP A 74 -3.01 7.44 -8.88
C TRP A 74 -3.13 5.93 -8.66
N PHE A 75 -3.69 5.52 -7.53
CA PHE A 75 -3.96 4.10 -7.27
C PHE A 75 -5.39 3.85 -6.84
N VAL A 76 -5.80 4.40 -5.70
CA VAL A 76 -7.16 4.23 -5.17
C VAL A 76 -7.66 5.52 -4.51
N PRO A 77 -8.97 5.85 -4.62
CA PRO A 77 -9.58 7.01 -3.97
C PRO A 77 -9.31 7.13 -2.48
N ASP A 78 -9.25 6.01 -1.78
CA ASP A 78 -9.00 5.94 -0.35
C ASP A 78 -7.69 6.59 0.09
N GLU A 79 -6.70 6.68 -0.80
CA GLU A 79 -5.45 7.39 -0.53
C GLU A 79 -5.72 8.85 -0.17
N VAL A 80 -6.70 9.49 -0.80
CA VAL A 80 -7.03 10.90 -0.62
C VAL A 80 -8.28 11.04 0.24
N TYR A 81 -9.40 10.48 -0.21
CA TYR A 81 -10.74 10.75 0.33
C TYR A 81 -11.04 10.07 1.67
N GLN A 82 -10.25 9.06 2.04
CA GLN A 82 -10.34 8.43 3.37
C GLN A 82 -9.20 8.86 4.30
N SER A 83 -8.33 9.78 3.86
CA SER A 83 -7.13 10.13 4.62
C SER A 83 -6.79 11.62 4.61
N THR A 84 -6.08 12.13 3.60
CA THR A 84 -5.57 13.50 3.54
C THR A 84 -6.68 14.51 3.33
N GLU A 85 -7.73 14.18 2.58
CA GLU A 85 -8.89 15.05 2.36
C GLU A 85 -9.65 15.33 3.65
N VAL A 86 -9.88 14.28 4.45
CA VAL A 86 -10.55 14.36 5.75
C VAL A 86 -9.74 15.21 6.72
N ALA A 87 -8.42 14.99 6.74
CA ALA A 87 -7.48 15.77 7.54
C ALA A 87 -7.43 17.24 7.11
N HIS A 88 -7.46 17.50 5.80
CA HIS A 88 -7.47 18.84 5.23
C HIS A 88 -8.73 19.60 5.66
N ARG A 89 -9.90 18.96 5.54
CA ARG A 89 -11.17 19.54 6.01
C ARG A 89 -11.15 19.85 7.50
N ALA A 90 -10.58 18.98 8.33
CA ALA A 90 -10.50 19.18 9.77
C ALA A 90 -9.64 20.41 10.17
N VAL A 91 -8.66 20.81 9.35
CA VAL A 91 -7.69 21.88 9.67
C VAL A 91 -7.96 23.18 8.92
N PHE A 92 -8.39 23.08 7.66
CA PHE A 92 -8.57 24.20 6.74
C PHE A 92 -10.05 24.50 6.45
N GLY A 93 -10.96 23.58 6.78
CA GLY A 93 -12.40 23.73 6.54
C GLY A 93 -12.86 23.35 5.13
N THR A 94 -11.93 23.07 4.21
CA THR A 94 -12.21 22.67 2.83
C THR A 94 -11.87 21.20 2.59
N GLY A 95 -12.66 20.53 1.76
CA GLY A 95 -12.46 19.13 1.37
C GLY A 95 -13.73 18.29 1.47
N HIS A 96 -13.80 17.24 0.65
CA HIS A 96 -14.97 16.36 0.57
C HIS A 96 -14.97 15.30 1.67
N LEU A 97 -16.14 15.06 2.29
CA LEU A 97 -16.37 13.90 3.14
C LEU A 97 -17.27 12.92 2.40
N SER A 98 -16.78 11.70 2.20
CA SER A 98 -17.59 10.63 1.64
C SER A 98 -18.73 10.22 2.58
N TRP A 99 -19.70 9.50 2.04
CA TRP A 99 -20.87 9.03 2.78
C TRP A 99 -20.48 8.18 4.00
N GLU A 100 -19.37 7.42 3.97
CA GLU A 100 -18.93 6.61 5.11
C GLU A 100 -18.68 7.42 6.38
N TRP A 101 -18.21 8.66 6.24
CA TRP A 101 -18.02 9.58 7.37
C TRP A 101 -19.36 10.09 7.91
N LYS A 102 -20.40 10.21 7.08
CA LYS A 102 -21.75 10.58 7.55
C LYS A 102 -22.33 9.47 8.45
N TYR A 103 -22.08 8.20 8.12
CA TYR A 103 -22.55 7.05 8.90
C TYR A 103 -21.58 6.61 10.02
N GLY A 104 -20.41 7.23 10.12
CA GLY A 104 -19.41 6.89 11.13
C GLY A 104 -18.84 5.48 10.96
N LEU A 105 -18.55 5.09 9.72
CA LEU A 105 -17.98 3.77 9.37
C LEU A 105 -16.45 3.73 9.40
N ARG A 106 -15.79 4.89 9.46
CA ARG A 106 -14.32 5.01 9.39
C ARG A 106 -13.75 5.52 10.71
N SER A 107 -12.59 5.00 11.11
CA SER A 107 -11.88 5.50 12.28
C SER A 107 -11.17 6.83 11.93
N PRO A 108 -11.33 7.89 12.73
CA PRO A 108 -10.64 9.15 12.56
C PRO A 108 -9.15 9.08 12.93
N LEU A 109 -8.67 8.00 13.56
CA LEU A 109 -7.30 7.91 14.08
C LEU A 109 -6.24 8.06 12.99
N HIS A 110 -6.43 7.46 11.82
CA HIS A 110 -5.46 7.54 10.74
C HIS A 110 -5.42 8.95 10.11
N PRO A 111 -6.55 9.57 9.69
CA PRO A 111 -6.56 10.97 9.25
C PRO A 111 -6.10 11.96 10.32
N ALA A 112 -6.36 11.71 11.61
CA ALA A 112 -5.98 12.60 12.69
C ALA A 112 -4.46 12.83 12.76
N VAL A 113 -3.65 11.82 12.42
CA VAL A 113 -2.18 11.97 12.33
C VAL A 113 -1.82 13.04 11.30
N PHE A 114 -2.46 13.02 10.14
CA PHE A 114 -2.23 14.03 9.10
C PHE A 114 -2.80 15.39 9.49
N ALA A 115 -3.94 15.44 10.18
CA ALA A 115 -4.51 16.68 10.68
C ALA A 115 -3.55 17.37 11.67
N VAL A 116 -2.84 16.62 12.51
CA VAL A 116 -1.80 17.18 13.39
C VAL A 116 -0.65 17.76 12.58
N ILE A 117 -0.18 17.05 11.53
CA ILE A 117 0.89 17.53 10.64
C ILE A 117 0.45 18.83 9.94
N PHE A 118 -0.73 18.85 9.34
CA PHE A 118 -1.28 20.01 8.66
C PHE A 118 -1.48 21.20 9.60
N LYS A 119 -1.96 20.95 10.83
CA LYS A 119 -2.12 22.00 11.84
C LYS A 119 -0.78 22.58 12.27
N ALA A 120 0.27 21.77 12.34
CA ALA A 120 1.63 22.25 12.60
C ALA A 120 2.15 23.10 11.44
N LEU A 121 2.01 22.64 10.18
CA LEU A 121 2.42 23.40 8.99
C LEU A 121 1.70 24.74 8.89
N LYS A 122 0.38 24.76 9.10
CA LYS A 122 -0.44 25.99 9.11
C LYS A 122 0.02 26.97 10.18
N ARG A 123 0.32 26.50 11.40
CA ARG A 123 0.80 27.36 12.50
C ARG A 123 2.17 27.96 12.22
N LEU A 124 3.01 27.25 11.47
CA LEU A 124 4.35 27.70 11.09
C LEU A 124 4.34 28.55 9.80
N GLY A 125 3.20 28.67 9.11
CA GLY A 125 3.13 29.32 7.80
C GLY A 125 3.88 28.57 6.69
N LEU A 126 4.00 27.25 6.82
CA LEU A 126 4.71 26.35 5.88
C LEU A 126 3.74 25.47 5.08
N ASP A 127 2.45 25.83 5.03
CA ASP A 127 1.37 25.14 4.33
C ASP A 127 1.34 25.44 2.81
N SER A 128 2.51 25.42 2.15
CA SER A 128 2.53 25.46 0.69
C SER A 128 1.87 24.21 0.07
N HIS A 129 1.35 24.32 -1.15
CA HIS A 129 0.80 23.19 -1.94
C HIS A 129 1.71 21.95 -1.86
N ALA A 130 3.00 22.12 -2.16
CA ALA A 130 3.97 21.03 -2.14
C ALA A 130 4.15 20.41 -0.75
N ALA A 131 4.08 21.22 0.32
CA ALA A 131 4.21 20.72 1.69
C ALA A 131 2.98 19.89 2.12
N ILE A 132 1.77 20.36 1.81
CA ILE A 132 0.53 19.64 2.13
C ILE A 132 0.44 18.30 1.39
N VAL A 133 0.83 18.27 0.11
CA VAL A 133 0.84 17.03 -0.70
C VAL A 133 1.89 16.04 -0.20
N ASN A 134 3.12 16.49 0.11
CA ASN A 134 4.23 15.59 0.38
C ASN A 134 4.42 15.23 1.86
N ALA A 135 4.03 16.06 2.82
CA ALA A 135 4.27 15.78 4.24
C ALA A 135 3.62 14.47 4.74
N PRO A 136 2.37 14.13 4.37
CA PRO A 136 1.77 12.83 4.71
C PRO A 136 2.53 11.64 4.12
N ARG A 137 3.03 11.80 2.88
CA ARG A 137 3.79 10.77 2.16
C ARG A 137 5.17 10.55 2.77
N ILE A 138 5.84 11.63 3.19
CA ILE A 138 7.10 11.59 3.93
C ILE A 138 6.90 10.92 5.29
N PHE A 139 5.81 11.23 6.00
CA PHE A 139 5.47 10.54 7.26
C PHE A 139 5.36 9.02 7.05
N HIS A 140 4.63 8.59 6.02
CA HIS A 140 4.52 7.17 5.67
C HIS A 140 5.87 6.56 5.30
N ALA A 141 6.71 7.24 4.52
CA ALA A 141 8.06 6.78 4.20
C ALA A 141 8.94 6.59 5.46
N VAL A 142 8.87 7.52 6.41
CA VAL A 142 9.56 7.41 7.71
C VAL A 142 9.04 6.20 8.48
N LEU A 143 7.71 6.07 8.62
CA LEU A 143 7.12 4.95 9.35
C LEU A 143 7.46 3.59 8.72
N PHE A 144 7.40 3.49 7.39
CA PHE A 144 7.80 2.27 6.67
C PHE A 144 9.27 1.95 6.86
N SER A 145 10.16 2.94 6.88
CA SER A 145 11.57 2.70 7.14
C SER A 145 11.82 2.08 8.53
N LEU A 146 10.99 2.44 9.53
CA LEU A 146 11.01 1.80 10.85
C LEU A 146 10.48 0.37 10.78
N GLY A 147 9.40 0.16 10.00
CA GLY A 147 8.89 -1.17 9.66
C GLY A 147 9.94 -2.05 8.96
N ASP A 148 10.76 -1.49 8.08
CA ASP A 148 11.83 -2.20 7.37
C ASP A 148 12.94 -2.64 8.32
N VAL A 149 13.33 -1.76 9.25
CA VAL A 149 14.27 -2.10 10.33
C VAL A 149 13.67 -3.21 11.20
N ALA A 150 12.38 -3.14 11.53
CA ALA A 150 11.68 -4.17 12.27
C ALA A 150 11.66 -5.50 11.52
N PHE A 151 11.36 -5.49 10.22
CA PHE A 151 11.39 -6.66 9.37
C PHE A 151 12.78 -7.31 9.36
N ARG A 152 13.85 -6.52 9.15
CA ARG A 152 15.22 -7.03 9.15
C ARG A 152 15.57 -7.67 10.49
N ARG A 153 15.21 -7.04 11.61
CA ARG A 153 15.43 -7.59 12.96
C ARG A 153 14.65 -8.89 13.16
N LEU A 154 13.39 -8.93 12.72
CA LEU A 154 12.54 -10.12 12.75
C LEU A 154 13.16 -11.25 11.93
N ALA A 155 13.61 -10.97 10.71
CA ALA A 155 14.29 -11.93 9.85
C ALA A 155 15.54 -12.52 10.53
N THR A 156 16.38 -11.68 11.15
CA THR A 156 17.55 -12.16 11.90
C THR A 156 17.21 -12.94 13.17
N LYS A 157 16.03 -12.70 13.77
CA LYS A 157 15.55 -13.42 14.95
C LYS A 157 14.98 -14.78 14.60
N LEU A 158 14.26 -14.89 13.48
CA LEU A 158 13.53 -16.11 13.11
C LEU A 158 14.30 -17.07 12.21
N LEU A 159 15.28 -16.58 11.44
CA LEU A 159 16.03 -17.39 10.50
C LEU A 159 17.35 -17.87 11.11
N LEU A 160 17.71 -19.11 10.79
CA LEU A 160 18.90 -19.78 11.33
C LEU A 160 20.22 -19.15 10.86
N THR A 161 20.26 -18.58 9.65
CA THR A 161 21.49 -18.05 9.05
C THR A 161 21.36 -16.56 8.72
N LYS A 162 22.48 -15.83 8.85
CA LYS A 162 22.57 -14.41 8.44
C LYS A 162 22.32 -14.23 6.95
N ASP A 163 22.76 -15.18 6.13
CA ASP A 163 22.49 -15.21 4.69
C ASP A 163 20.99 -15.30 4.40
N ALA A 164 20.24 -16.19 5.06
CA ALA A 164 18.80 -16.29 4.88
C ALA A 164 18.11 -14.99 5.28
N ALA A 165 18.47 -14.41 6.42
CA ALA A 165 17.91 -13.13 6.86
C ALA A 165 18.19 -11.99 5.86
N PHE A 166 19.41 -11.95 5.29
CA PHE A 166 19.77 -11.00 4.25
C PHE A 166 18.89 -11.17 3.00
N TYR A 167 18.78 -12.39 2.46
CA TYR A 167 17.99 -12.63 1.25
C TYR A 167 16.48 -12.46 1.46
N SER A 168 15.93 -12.76 2.64
CA SER A 168 14.54 -12.41 2.97
C SER A 168 14.33 -10.89 3.00
N THR A 169 15.31 -10.15 3.54
CA THR A 169 15.30 -8.67 3.55
C THR A 169 15.36 -8.10 2.14
N ILE A 170 16.25 -8.61 1.29
CA ILE A 170 16.34 -8.19 -0.12
C ILE A 170 15.04 -8.51 -0.86
N THR A 171 14.46 -9.70 -0.65
CA THR A 171 13.17 -10.07 -1.27
C THR A 171 12.08 -9.07 -0.86
N TYR A 172 11.92 -8.82 0.43
CA TYR A 172 10.95 -7.85 0.92
C TYR A 172 11.17 -6.43 0.37
N LEU A 173 12.39 -5.90 0.43
CA LEU A 173 12.70 -4.54 -0.06
C LEU A 173 12.54 -4.42 -1.58
N SER A 174 12.77 -5.51 -2.32
CA SER A 174 12.57 -5.56 -3.77
C SER A 174 11.11 -5.70 -4.21
N SER A 175 10.16 -5.88 -3.28
CA SER A 175 8.75 -6.02 -3.66
C SER A 175 8.25 -4.73 -4.31
N TRP A 176 7.87 -4.84 -5.59
CA TRP A 176 7.36 -3.69 -6.35
C TRP A 176 6.13 -3.10 -5.67
N PHE A 177 5.24 -3.97 -5.16
CA PHE A 177 3.98 -3.56 -4.55
C PHE A 177 4.17 -2.90 -3.18
N VAL A 178 5.10 -3.40 -2.36
CA VAL A 178 5.46 -2.73 -1.09
C VAL A 178 6.10 -1.38 -1.37
N PHE A 179 7.02 -1.28 -2.34
CA PHE A 179 7.61 0.00 -2.72
C PHE A 179 6.57 0.99 -3.24
N TYR A 180 5.63 0.52 -4.06
CA TYR A 180 4.55 1.30 -4.64
C TYR A 180 3.55 1.83 -3.58
N CYS A 181 3.19 1.01 -2.60
CA CYS A 181 2.21 1.36 -1.57
C CYS A 181 2.81 2.07 -0.35
N ALA A 182 4.09 1.87 -0.03
CA ALA A 182 4.73 2.43 1.16
C ALA A 182 4.65 3.96 1.30
N PRO A 183 4.87 4.79 0.27
CA PRO A 183 4.76 6.24 0.39
C PRO A 183 3.31 6.76 0.26
N ARG A 184 2.35 5.89 -0.09
CA ARG A 184 0.94 6.27 -0.26
C ARG A 184 0.24 6.33 1.08
N THR A 185 -0.68 7.28 1.24
CA THR A 185 -1.39 7.55 2.50
C THR A 185 -2.53 6.57 2.79
N LEU A 186 -2.29 5.27 2.57
CA LEU A 186 -3.26 4.21 2.80
C LEU A 186 -3.25 3.74 4.26
N SER A 187 -4.42 3.40 4.79
CA SER A 187 -4.51 2.75 6.11
C SER A 187 -3.87 1.35 6.11
N ASN A 188 -3.88 0.62 4.97
CA ASN A 188 -3.15 -0.64 4.78
C ASN A 188 -1.64 -0.47 4.99
N SER A 189 -1.11 0.66 4.53
CA SER A 189 0.31 0.97 4.64
C SER A 189 0.67 1.15 6.13
N LEU A 190 -0.13 1.94 6.85
CA LEU A 190 -0.01 2.12 8.31
C LEU A 190 -0.13 0.78 9.07
N GLU A 191 -1.13 -0.03 8.76
CA GLU A 191 -1.34 -1.38 9.32
C GLU A 191 -0.11 -2.28 9.12
N THR A 192 0.46 -2.29 7.92
CA THR A 192 1.60 -3.14 7.58
C THR A 192 2.84 -2.76 8.38
N ALA A 193 3.18 -1.46 8.43
CA ALA A 193 4.34 -0.98 9.18
C ALA A 193 4.20 -1.22 10.69
N LEU A 194 3.01 -0.94 11.25
CA LEU A 194 2.73 -1.18 12.68
C LEU A 194 2.73 -2.67 13.01
N THR A 195 2.21 -3.54 12.14
CA THR A 195 2.29 -4.99 12.30
C THR A 195 3.73 -5.48 12.40
N LEU A 196 4.60 -5.02 11.49
CA LEU A 196 6.02 -5.36 11.52
C LEU A 196 6.72 -4.92 12.80
N ILE A 197 6.44 -3.69 13.25
CA ILE A 197 6.96 -3.14 14.48
C ILE A 197 6.47 -3.96 15.68
N ALA A 198 5.18 -4.23 15.78
CA ALA A 198 4.56 -5.00 16.86
C ALA A 198 5.15 -6.40 16.99
N LEU A 199 5.41 -7.09 15.87
CA LEU A 199 5.96 -8.44 15.87
C LEU A 199 7.37 -8.55 16.50
N LEU A 200 8.09 -7.45 16.71
CA LEU A 200 9.35 -7.46 17.45
C LEU A 200 9.17 -7.92 18.91
N TRP A 201 8.06 -7.53 19.54
CA TRP A 201 7.68 -7.90 20.91
C TRP A 201 6.91 -9.22 20.98
N TYR A 202 6.61 -9.86 19.84
CA TYR A 202 5.92 -11.14 19.84
C TYR A 202 6.84 -12.27 20.38
N PRO A 203 6.35 -13.10 21.33
CA PRO A 203 7.15 -14.14 21.97
C PRO A 203 7.21 -15.43 21.13
N PHE A 204 7.97 -15.39 20.04
CA PHE A 204 8.13 -16.55 19.15
C PHE A 204 8.69 -17.80 19.86
N GLU A 205 9.63 -17.63 20.80
CA GLU A 205 10.23 -18.71 21.57
C GLU A 205 9.59 -18.85 22.96
N ARG A 206 9.57 -20.08 23.50
CA ARG A 206 8.94 -20.35 24.82
C ARG A 206 9.59 -19.56 25.97
N LYS A 207 10.90 -19.31 25.89
CA LYS A 207 11.64 -18.56 26.93
C LYS A 207 11.18 -17.10 27.07
N HIS A 208 10.61 -16.53 26.00
CA HIS A 208 10.17 -15.14 25.95
C HIS A 208 8.68 -14.96 26.27
N LEU A 209 7.95 -16.02 26.65
CA LEU A 209 6.51 -15.95 26.91
C LEU A 209 6.14 -15.03 28.09
N ASN A 210 7.06 -14.80 29.03
CA ASN A 210 6.86 -13.91 30.18
C ASN A 210 7.50 -12.52 29.98
N ASP A 211 8.04 -12.23 28.80
CA ASP A 211 8.64 -10.94 28.51
C ASP A 211 7.58 -9.83 28.42
N LEU A 212 8.02 -8.59 28.16
CA LEU A 212 7.15 -7.44 27.97
C LEU A 212 6.35 -7.57 26.67
N VAL A 213 5.19 -8.22 26.75
CA VAL A 213 4.30 -8.53 25.61
C VAL A 213 3.20 -7.51 25.36
N TRP A 214 2.92 -6.61 26.31
CA TRP A 214 1.89 -5.58 26.13
C TRP A 214 2.07 -4.70 24.88
N PRO A 215 3.30 -4.35 24.40
CA PRO A 215 3.44 -3.47 23.24
C PRO A 215 2.87 -4.07 21.96
N TYR A 216 3.09 -5.37 21.68
CA TYR A 216 2.52 -5.97 20.47
C TYR A 216 0.99 -6.05 20.56
N ILE A 217 0.44 -6.24 21.77
CA ILE A 217 -1.01 -6.31 21.99
C ILE A 217 -1.63 -4.93 21.73
N SER A 218 -1.09 -3.87 22.35
CA SER A 218 -1.62 -2.52 22.17
C SER A 218 -1.49 -2.03 20.73
N ILE A 219 -0.35 -2.27 20.08
CA ILE A 219 -0.17 -1.90 18.66
C ILE A 219 -1.07 -2.76 17.77
N GLY A 220 -1.23 -4.06 18.05
CA GLY A 220 -2.13 -4.93 17.30
C GLY A 220 -3.58 -4.47 17.39
N VAL A 221 -4.06 -4.14 18.59
CA VAL A 221 -5.41 -3.57 18.79
C VAL A 221 -5.54 -2.23 18.08
N LEU A 222 -4.53 -1.37 18.12
CA LEU A 222 -4.53 -0.11 17.37
C LEU A 222 -4.67 -0.35 15.86
N THR A 223 -3.99 -1.35 15.29
CA THR A 223 -4.16 -1.70 13.87
C THR A 223 -5.56 -2.23 13.56
N ILE A 224 -6.21 -2.96 14.48
CA ILE A 224 -7.61 -3.41 14.34
C ILE A 224 -8.57 -2.22 14.35
N VAL A 225 -8.34 -1.25 15.22
CA VAL A 225 -9.17 -0.03 15.27
C VAL A 225 -9.05 0.76 13.97
N ILE A 226 -7.81 0.97 13.48
CA ILE A 226 -7.58 1.68 12.21
C ILE A 226 -8.15 0.88 11.04
N ARG A 227 -8.00 -0.45 11.07
CA ARG A 227 -8.45 -1.35 10.02
C ARG A 227 -9.00 -2.66 10.61
N PRO A 228 -10.33 -2.82 10.69
CA PRO A 228 -10.95 -3.98 11.35
C PRO A 228 -10.51 -5.34 10.81
N THR A 229 -10.16 -5.41 9.52
CA THR A 229 -9.66 -6.64 8.86
C THR A 229 -8.33 -7.13 9.43
N ALA A 230 -7.54 -6.27 10.08
CA ALA A 230 -6.29 -6.67 10.76
C ALA A 230 -6.53 -7.72 11.84
N ALA A 231 -7.76 -7.83 12.37
CA ALA A 231 -8.15 -8.83 13.34
C ALA A 231 -7.88 -10.27 12.85
N LEU A 232 -8.03 -10.52 11.54
CA LEU A 232 -7.76 -11.82 10.94
C LEU A 232 -6.30 -12.24 11.07
N LEU A 233 -5.36 -11.28 11.04
CA LEU A 233 -3.96 -11.57 11.27
C LEU A 233 -3.68 -11.81 12.75
N TRP A 234 -4.16 -10.90 13.61
CA TRP A 234 -3.86 -10.91 15.03
C TRP A 234 -4.50 -12.06 15.80
N ILE A 235 -5.65 -12.58 15.37
CA ILE A 235 -6.30 -13.71 16.01
C ILE A 235 -5.41 -14.97 15.98
N VAL A 236 -4.68 -15.19 14.88
CA VAL A 236 -3.76 -16.33 14.75
C VAL A 236 -2.59 -16.20 15.74
N PHE A 237 -1.97 -15.01 15.79
CA PHE A 237 -0.87 -14.74 16.72
C PHE A 237 -1.34 -14.79 18.19
N GLY A 238 -2.51 -14.22 18.48
CA GLY A 238 -3.10 -14.16 19.82
C GLY A 238 -3.49 -15.52 20.36
N LEU A 239 -4.24 -16.32 19.58
CA LEU A 239 -4.64 -17.68 19.98
C LEU A 239 -3.42 -18.59 20.16
N TYR A 240 -2.44 -18.51 19.25
CA TYR A 240 -1.21 -19.30 19.38
C TYR A 240 -0.40 -18.92 20.62
N HIS A 241 -0.34 -17.62 20.96
CA HIS A 241 0.32 -17.17 22.18
C HIS A 241 -0.43 -17.65 23.43
N LEU A 242 -1.76 -17.51 23.46
CA LEU A 242 -2.59 -17.96 24.58
C LEU A 242 -2.45 -19.47 24.81
N TRP A 243 -2.48 -20.26 23.74
CA TRP A 243 -2.34 -21.72 23.80
C TRP A 243 -0.99 -22.17 24.35
N ARG A 244 0.09 -21.44 24.04
CA ARG A 244 1.45 -21.77 24.51
C ARG A 244 1.76 -21.25 25.91
N HIS A 245 1.03 -20.25 26.40
CA HIS A 245 1.34 -19.59 27.65
C HIS A 245 0.98 -20.50 28.85
N PRO A 246 1.88 -20.70 29.84
CA PRO A 246 1.64 -21.63 30.94
C PRO A 246 0.48 -21.23 31.85
N LYS A 247 0.12 -19.94 31.88
CA LYS A 247 -0.97 -19.37 32.71
C LYS A 247 -1.88 -18.50 31.83
N PRO A 248 -2.72 -19.08 30.95
CA PRO A 248 -3.46 -18.32 29.93
C PRO A 248 -4.46 -17.33 30.54
N VAL A 249 -5.18 -17.74 31.59
CA VAL A 249 -6.12 -16.86 32.31
C VAL A 249 -5.41 -15.63 32.89
N ARG A 250 -4.25 -15.84 33.52
CA ARG A 250 -3.45 -14.74 34.07
C ARG A 250 -2.96 -13.78 33.00
N LEU A 251 -2.52 -14.30 31.84
CA LEU A 251 -2.10 -13.49 30.70
C LEU A 251 -3.24 -12.59 30.21
N VAL A 252 -4.46 -13.14 30.11
CA VAL A 252 -5.64 -12.39 29.66
C VAL A 252 -5.93 -11.23 30.62
N PHE A 253 -6.10 -11.50 31.91
CA PHE A 253 -6.53 -10.48 32.88
C PHE A 253 -5.44 -9.48 33.24
N LEU A 254 -4.16 -9.88 33.30
CA LEU A 254 -3.08 -8.99 33.74
C LEU A 254 -2.31 -8.33 32.60
N THR A 255 -2.50 -8.77 31.36
CA THR A 255 -1.71 -8.21 30.24
C THR A 255 -2.55 -7.91 29.00
N VAL A 256 -3.40 -8.84 28.55
CA VAL A 256 -4.23 -8.58 27.35
C VAL A 256 -5.26 -7.49 27.61
N LEU A 257 -6.07 -7.63 28.67
CA LEU A 257 -7.11 -6.64 28.97
C LEU A 257 -6.53 -5.26 29.31
N PRO A 258 -5.50 -5.14 30.18
CA PRO A 258 -4.90 -3.83 30.46
C PRO A 258 -4.21 -3.18 29.26
N ALA A 259 -3.75 -3.97 28.27
CA ALA A 259 -3.13 -3.45 27.05
C ALA A 259 -4.16 -3.09 25.95
N ALA A 260 -5.26 -3.83 25.86
CA ALA A 260 -6.27 -3.69 24.79
C ALA A 260 -7.38 -2.70 25.14
N VAL A 261 -7.94 -2.80 26.36
CA VAL A 261 -9.10 -2.01 26.78
C VAL A 261 -8.84 -0.50 26.70
N PRO A 262 -7.70 0.04 27.15
CA PRO A 262 -7.45 1.48 27.03
C PRO A 262 -7.43 1.97 25.57
N VAL A 263 -6.91 1.18 24.64
CA VAL A 263 -6.87 1.53 23.21
C VAL A 263 -8.28 1.57 22.64
N LEU A 264 -9.12 0.57 22.96
CA LEU A 264 -10.52 0.51 22.52
C LEU A 264 -11.36 1.64 23.11
N LEU A 265 -11.22 1.93 24.41
CA LEU A 265 -11.93 3.02 25.07
C LEU A 265 -11.51 4.38 24.47
N LEU A 266 -10.21 4.59 24.28
CA LEU A 266 -9.71 5.80 23.64
C LEU A 266 -10.26 5.94 22.22
N SER A 267 -10.35 4.85 21.45
CA SER A 267 -10.98 4.87 20.12
C SER A 267 -12.43 5.32 20.18
N VAL A 268 -13.25 4.76 21.09
CA VAL A 268 -14.66 5.16 21.22
C VAL A 268 -14.80 6.63 21.61
N VAL A 269 -13.92 7.12 22.49
CA VAL A 269 -13.89 8.55 22.86
C VAL A 269 -13.54 9.41 21.65
N VAL A 270 -12.48 9.08 20.90
CA VAL A 270 -12.08 9.86 19.73
C VAL A 270 -13.15 9.82 18.64
N ASP A 271 -13.73 8.65 18.37
CA ASP A 271 -14.84 8.47 17.42
C ASP A 271 -16.02 9.34 17.82
N SER A 272 -16.43 9.29 19.10
CA SER A 272 -17.58 10.04 19.59
C SER A 272 -17.38 11.55 19.55
N LEU A 273 -16.15 12.01 19.81
CA LEU A 273 -15.77 13.42 19.66
C LEU A 273 -15.76 13.85 18.20
N CYS A 274 -15.25 13.01 17.28
CA CYS A 274 -15.19 13.33 15.86
C CYS A 274 -16.58 13.38 15.20
N TYR A 275 -17.47 12.46 15.58
CA TYR A 275 -18.82 12.37 15.02
C TYR A 275 -19.88 13.15 15.82
N ALA A 276 -19.47 13.83 16.90
CA ALA A 276 -20.33 14.60 17.80
C ALA A 276 -21.53 13.81 18.37
N ARG A 277 -21.42 12.48 18.46
CA ARG A 277 -22.43 11.56 19.01
C ARG A 277 -21.74 10.30 19.53
N PRO A 278 -22.26 9.61 20.56
CA PRO A 278 -21.70 8.33 21.00
C PRO A 278 -21.63 7.35 19.83
N THR A 279 -20.41 6.97 19.41
CA THR A 279 -20.19 6.14 18.21
C THR A 279 -18.94 5.29 18.37
N SER A 280 -19.01 4.08 17.81
CA SER A 280 -17.87 3.19 17.62
C SER A 280 -17.79 2.85 16.13
N SER A 281 -16.77 3.37 15.45
CA SER A 281 -16.54 3.12 14.03
C SER A 281 -16.29 1.63 13.76
N LEU A 282 -15.61 0.94 14.68
CA LEU A 282 -15.38 -0.50 14.61
C LEU A 282 -16.69 -1.30 14.60
N TRP A 283 -17.65 -0.93 15.47
CA TRP A 283 -18.96 -1.59 15.52
C TRP A 283 -19.78 -1.30 14.26
N ASN A 284 -19.83 -0.04 13.83
CA ASN A 284 -20.57 0.36 12.64
C ASN A 284 -20.02 -0.31 11.38
N PHE A 285 -18.70 -0.40 11.26
CA PHE A 285 -18.03 -1.12 10.18
C PHE A 285 -18.43 -2.60 10.16
N LEU A 286 -18.40 -3.27 11.32
CA LEU A 286 -18.79 -4.68 11.44
C LEU A 286 -20.26 -4.88 11.06
N SER A 287 -21.13 -4.02 11.57
CA SER A 287 -22.56 -4.05 11.28
C SER A 287 -22.84 -3.91 9.78
N PHE A 288 -22.25 -2.90 9.13
CA PHE A 288 -22.49 -2.62 7.72
C PHE A 288 -21.87 -3.68 6.79
N ASN A 289 -20.60 -4.03 6.98
CA ASN A 289 -19.89 -4.88 6.03
C ASN A 289 -20.14 -6.38 6.23
N VAL A 290 -20.27 -6.82 7.49
CA VAL A 290 -20.36 -8.26 7.82
C VAL A 290 -21.80 -8.67 8.10
N LEU A 291 -22.58 -7.88 8.85
CA LEU A 291 -23.96 -8.25 9.19
C LEU A 291 -24.96 -7.90 8.07
N GLN A 292 -24.75 -6.76 7.40
CA GLN A 292 -25.66 -6.27 6.34
C GLN A 292 -25.17 -6.57 4.91
N GLY A 293 -23.93 -7.06 4.76
CA GLY A 293 -23.38 -7.44 3.45
C GLY A 293 -23.05 -6.26 2.52
N GLY A 294 -22.90 -5.04 3.05
CA GLY A 294 -22.69 -3.82 2.25
C GLY A 294 -21.44 -3.82 1.37
N SER A 295 -20.49 -4.73 1.60
CA SER A 295 -19.30 -4.88 0.76
C SER A 295 -19.60 -5.33 -0.68
N ALA A 296 -20.77 -5.92 -0.96
CA ALA A 296 -21.12 -6.36 -2.32
C ALA A 296 -21.39 -5.22 -3.31
N HIS A 297 -21.65 -4.00 -2.84
CA HIS A 297 -21.95 -2.84 -3.70
C HIS A 297 -20.74 -2.30 -4.48
N PHE A 298 -19.52 -2.72 -4.13
CA PHE A 298 -18.26 -2.18 -4.71
C PHE A 298 -17.63 -3.08 -5.78
N GLY A 299 -18.42 -4.01 -6.32
CA GLY A 299 -17.97 -5.03 -7.26
C GLY A 299 -17.65 -6.35 -6.57
N VAL A 300 -17.72 -7.45 -7.34
CA VAL A 300 -17.55 -8.80 -6.83
C VAL A 300 -16.57 -9.56 -7.72
N HIS A 301 -15.61 -10.23 -7.08
CA HIS A 301 -14.68 -11.13 -7.75
C HIS A 301 -14.88 -12.58 -7.25
N PRO A 302 -14.54 -13.59 -8.06
CA PRO A 302 -14.59 -15.00 -7.64
C PRO A 302 -13.77 -15.28 -6.38
N TRP A 303 -14.13 -16.31 -5.62
CA TRP A 303 -13.45 -16.63 -4.35
C TRP A 303 -11.95 -16.92 -4.55
N TYR A 304 -11.56 -17.54 -5.67
CA TYR A 304 -10.18 -17.91 -5.95
C TYR A 304 -9.29 -16.73 -6.39
N TRP A 305 -9.86 -15.54 -6.58
CA TRP A 305 -9.17 -14.38 -7.17
C TRP A 305 -7.88 -13.99 -6.45
N TYR A 306 -7.83 -14.04 -5.11
CA TYR A 306 -6.60 -13.74 -4.38
C TYR A 306 -5.48 -14.77 -4.64
N PHE A 307 -5.81 -16.01 -4.97
CA PHE A 307 -4.82 -17.04 -5.27
C PHE A 307 -4.37 -16.98 -6.73
N SER A 308 -5.29 -16.73 -7.67
CA SER A 308 -5.00 -16.70 -9.10
C SER A 308 -4.36 -15.39 -9.55
N GLU A 309 -4.89 -14.25 -9.08
CA GLU A 309 -4.55 -12.90 -9.58
C GLU A 309 -3.95 -12.02 -8.47
N GLY A 310 -4.48 -12.08 -7.25
CA GLY A 310 -4.03 -11.22 -6.15
C GLY A 310 -2.57 -11.47 -5.76
N LEU A 311 -2.26 -12.66 -5.25
CA LEU A 311 -0.91 -13.01 -4.79
C LEU A 311 0.10 -13.06 -5.93
N THR A 312 -0.31 -13.54 -7.10
CA THR A 312 0.54 -13.63 -8.29
C THR A 312 0.93 -12.24 -8.80
N SER A 313 0.01 -11.27 -8.80
CA SER A 313 0.30 -9.89 -9.21
C SER A 313 1.19 -9.15 -8.21
N VAL A 314 0.94 -9.26 -6.90
CA VAL A 314 1.71 -8.51 -5.89
C VAL A 314 3.08 -9.13 -5.57
N LEU A 315 3.23 -10.46 -5.66
CA LEU A 315 4.50 -11.15 -5.39
C LEU A 315 5.32 -11.42 -6.65
N THR A 316 4.70 -11.55 -7.83
CA THR A 316 5.39 -11.80 -9.10
C THR A 316 6.44 -12.93 -9.01
N LEU A 317 7.70 -12.63 -9.33
CA LEU A 317 8.83 -13.55 -9.25
C LEU A 317 9.22 -13.96 -7.82
N GLN A 318 8.76 -13.21 -6.80
CA GLN A 318 9.02 -13.53 -5.40
C GLN A 318 8.24 -14.76 -4.94
N LEU A 319 7.15 -15.13 -5.64
CA LEU A 319 6.36 -16.31 -5.32
C LEU A 319 7.21 -17.59 -5.38
N VAL A 320 8.12 -17.70 -6.36
CA VAL A 320 9.00 -18.85 -6.54
C VAL A 320 9.89 -19.11 -5.30
N PRO A 321 10.77 -18.18 -4.88
CA PRO A 321 11.61 -18.40 -3.71
C PRO A 321 10.80 -18.55 -2.42
N ILE A 322 9.64 -17.90 -2.29
CA ILE A 322 8.75 -18.06 -1.13
C ILE A 322 8.23 -19.50 -1.05
N VAL A 323 7.63 -20.02 -2.13
CA VAL A 323 7.04 -21.36 -2.17
C VAL A 323 8.11 -22.43 -1.93
N PHE A 324 9.22 -22.41 -2.67
CA PHE A 324 10.27 -23.42 -2.46
C PHE A 324 10.99 -23.26 -1.11
N GLY A 325 11.03 -22.04 -0.57
CA GLY A 325 11.58 -21.75 0.75
C GLY A 325 10.75 -22.32 1.90
N LEU A 326 9.42 -22.44 1.72
CA LEU A 326 8.54 -23.10 2.70
C LEU A 326 8.84 -24.59 2.87
N PHE A 327 9.44 -25.24 1.88
CA PHE A 327 9.83 -26.65 1.94
C PHE A 327 11.28 -26.88 2.38
N CYS A 328 12.04 -25.82 2.67
CA CYS A 328 13.42 -25.94 3.15
C CYS A 328 13.48 -26.40 4.63
N SER A 329 14.46 -27.23 4.98
CA SER A 329 14.63 -27.77 6.34
C SER A 329 15.00 -26.71 7.40
N PHE A 330 15.62 -25.60 6.98
CA PHE A 330 16.05 -24.50 7.84
C PHE A 330 15.15 -23.26 7.71
N ARG A 331 13.90 -23.47 7.32
CA ARG A 331 12.85 -22.45 7.30
C ARG A 331 12.55 -21.93 8.72
N PRO A 332 12.02 -20.70 8.86
CA PRO A 332 11.56 -20.22 10.15
C PRO A 332 10.31 -21.00 10.61
N THR A 333 9.80 -20.67 11.80
CA THR A 333 8.48 -21.15 12.26
C THR A 333 7.40 -20.93 11.19
N LEU A 334 6.40 -21.81 11.11
CA LEU A 334 5.27 -21.66 10.17
C LEU A 334 4.27 -20.60 10.60
N LEU A 335 4.37 -20.06 11.82
CA LEU A 335 3.36 -19.14 12.35
C LEU A 335 3.09 -17.92 11.44
N PRO A 336 4.09 -17.19 10.91
CA PRO A 336 3.85 -16.11 9.94
C PRO A 336 3.12 -16.58 8.67
N PHE A 337 3.47 -17.76 8.13
CA PHE A 337 2.80 -18.34 6.97
C PHE A 337 1.34 -18.72 7.27
N VAL A 338 1.08 -19.32 8.44
CA VAL A 338 -0.29 -19.67 8.86
C VAL A 338 -1.13 -18.42 9.04
N ALA A 339 -0.59 -17.37 9.66
CA ALA A 339 -1.29 -16.09 9.80
C ALA A 339 -1.61 -15.45 8.45
N ALA A 340 -0.63 -15.42 7.53
CA ALA A 340 -0.83 -14.92 6.17
C ALA A 340 -1.87 -15.74 5.38
N SER A 341 -1.79 -17.07 5.47
CA SER A 341 -2.72 -17.97 4.77
C SER A 341 -4.14 -17.84 5.31
N PHE A 342 -4.31 -17.79 6.64
CA PHE A 342 -5.60 -17.57 7.27
C PHE A 342 -6.22 -16.24 6.82
N TYR A 343 -5.42 -15.15 6.81
CA TYR A 343 -5.87 -13.85 6.32
C TYR A 343 -6.37 -13.92 4.88
N VAL A 344 -5.59 -14.51 3.96
CA VAL A 344 -5.94 -14.60 2.54
C VAL A 344 -7.18 -15.48 2.32
N ILE A 345 -7.29 -16.62 3.00
CA ILE A 345 -8.44 -17.53 2.89
C ILE A 345 -9.73 -16.82 3.34
N PHE A 346 -9.71 -16.14 4.50
CA PHE A 346 -10.90 -15.43 4.97
C PHE A 346 -11.27 -14.25 4.06
N HIS A 347 -10.29 -13.48 3.59
CA HIS A 347 -10.54 -12.43 2.61
C HIS A 347 -11.09 -12.95 1.28
N SER A 348 -10.77 -14.18 0.89
CA SER A 348 -11.26 -14.80 -0.35
C SER A 348 -12.77 -15.04 -0.35
N PHE A 349 -13.38 -15.19 0.82
CA PHE A 349 -14.84 -15.30 0.96
C PHE A 349 -15.58 -13.97 0.94
N LEU A 350 -14.86 -12.83 1.02
CA LEU A 350 -15.49 -11.52 0.89
C LEU A 350 -15.78 -11.22 -0.59
N PRO A 351 -16.98 -10.70 -0.95
CA PRO A 351 -17.32 -10.41 -2.34
C PRO A 351 -16.34 -9.43 -2.98
N HIS A 352 -16.11 -8.29 -2.33
CA HIS A 352 -15.20 -7.24 -2.79
C HIS A 352 -13.73 -7.60 -2.51
N LYS A 353 -12.88 -7.39 -3.51
CA LYS A 353 -11.46 -7.77 -3.46
C LYS A 353 -10.57 -6.70 -4.07
N GLU A 354 -9.43 -6.46 -3.44
CA GLU A 354 -8.44 -5.48 -3.91
C GLU A 354 -7.02 -5.93 -3.58
N GLN A 355 -6.06 -5.64 -4.47
CA GLN A 355 -4.66 -6.06 -4.26
C GLN A 355 -4.06 -5.47 -2.98
N ARG A 356 -4.44 -4.23 -2.60
CA ARG A 356 -3.89 -3.54 -1.40
C ARG A 356 -4.24 -4.23 -0.08
N PHE A 357 -5.27 -5.06 -0.05
CA PHE A 357 -5.60 -5.83 1.15
C PHE A 357 -4.53 -6.88 1.45
N LEU A 358 -3.73 -7.29 0.47
CA LEU A 358 -2.62 -8.22 0.66
C LEU A 358 -1.36 -7.56 1.25
N LEU A 359 -1.30 -6.23 1.36
CA LEU A 359 -0.08 -5.53 1.80
C LEU A 359 0.47 -6.02 3.15
N PRO A 360 -0.35 -6.29 4.20
CA PRO A 360 0.15 -6.74 5.50
C PRO A 360 0.76 -8.15 5.48
N VAL A 361 0.37 -9.01 4.53
CA VAL A 361 0.84 -10.40 4.47
C VAL A 361 2.13 -10.56 3.66
N ILE A 362 2.42 -9.65 2.72
CA ILE A 362 3.63 -9.72 1.87
C ILE A 362 4.92 -9.84 2.69
N PRO A 363 5.18 -9.01 3.73
CA PRO A 363 6.40 -9.15 4.53
C PRO A 363 6.51 -10.53 5.18
N LEU A 364 5.41 -11.05 5.73
CA LEU A 364 5.39 -12.35 6.40
C LEU A 364 5.74 -13.50 5.45
N LEU A 365 5.26 -13.43 4.21
CA LEU A 365 5.59 -14.40 3.16
C LEU A 365 7.06 -14.28 2.72
N CYS A 366 7.58 -13.05 2.58
CA CYS A 366 8.97 -12.81 2.21
C CYS A 366 10.01 -13.40 3.19
N LEU A 367 9.65 -13.70 4.44
CA LEU A 367 10.52 -14.41 5.39
C LEU A 367 10.98 -15.76 4.84
N TYR A 368 10.16 -16.44 4.05
CA TYR A 368 10.44 -17.78 3.54
C TYR A 368 11.34 -17.78 2.30
N ALA A 369 11.53 -16.64 1.62
CA ALA A 369 12.40 -16.57 0.45
C ALA A 369 13.91 -16.78 0.77
N GLY A 370 14.36 -16.32 1.94
CA GLY A 370 15.75 -16.40 2.36
C GLY A 370 16.33 -17.81 2.44
N PRO A 371 15.63 -18.78 3.06
CA PRO A 371 16.03 -20.18 3.05
C PRO A 371 16.34 -20.73 1.66
N PHE A 372 15.48 -20.47 0.68
CA PHE A 372 15.67 -20.90 -0.70
C PHE A 372 16.94 -20.32 -1.33
N PHE A 373 17.11 -19.00 -1.28
CA PHE A 373 18.29 -18.33 -1.85
C PHE A 373 19.59 -18.72 -1.16
N SER A 374 19.55 -19.14 0.10
CA SER A 374 20.75 -19.59 0.82
C SER A 374 21.29 -20.91 0.27
N ARG A 375 20.46 -21.73 -0.38
CA ARG A 375 20.83 -23.06 -0.91
C ARG A 375 21.21 -23.05 -2.39
N ILE A 376 20.64 -22.16 -3.19
CA ILE A 376 20.79 -22.19 -4.65
C ILE A 376 22.14 -21.61 -5.10
N ARG A 377 22.81 -22.33 -6.03
CA ARG A 377 24.10 -21.91 -6.61
C ARG A 377 23.99 -20.63 -7.45
N PHE A 378 22.97 -20.52 -8.29
CA PHE A 378 22.72 -19.37 -9.17
C PHE A 378 21.90 -18.25 -8.50
N ARG A 379 21.93 -18.17 -7.15
CA ARG A 379 21.16 -17.21 -6.34
C ARG A 379 21.38 -15.75 -6.76
N ARG A 380 22.61 -15.38 -7.14
CA ARG A 380 22.94 -14.00 -7.55
C ARG A 380 22.17 -13.57 -8.80
N VAL A 381 22.08 -14.45 -9.79
CA VAL A 381 21.36 -14.18 -11.05
C VAL A 381 19.87 -14.07 -10.75
N MET A 382 19.29 -15.01 -10.00
CA MET A 382 17.86 -14.96 -9.66
C MET A 382 17.48 -13.71 -8.87
N VAL A 383 18.28 -13.34 -7.86
CA VAL A 383 18.03 -12.13 -7.06
C VAL A 383 18.15 -10.88 -7.94
N LEU A 384 19.16 -10.81 -8.81
CA LEU A 384 19.31 -9.70 -9.75
C LEU A 384 18.11 -9.59 -10.69
N THR A 385 17.69 -10.69 -11.31
CA THR A 385 16.50 -10.73 -12.19
C THR A 385 15.24 -10.31 -11.42
N MET A 386 15.04 -10.85 -10.22
CA MET A 386 13.91 -10.48 -9.35
C MET A 386 13.89 -8.98 -9.06
N VAL A 387 15.02 -8.41 -8.64
CA VAL A 387 15.15 -6.97 -8.35
C VAL A 387 14.88 -6.15 -9.61
N LEU A 388 15.52 -6.48 -10.74
CA LEU A 388 15.35 -5.72 -11.98
C LEU A 388 13.90 -5.70 -12.48
N VAL A 389 13.24 -6.86 -12.50
CA VAL A 389 11.84 -6.96 -12.95
C VAL A 389 10.91 -6.21 -12.00
N ASN A 390 11.06 -6.38 -10.68
CA ASN A 390 10.23 -5.65 -9.72
C ASN A 390 10.48 -4.14 -9.77
N THR A 391 11.73 -3.70 -9.95
CA THR A 391 12.04 -2.28 -10.14
C THR A 391 11.41 -1.74 -11.42
N ALA A 392 11.45 -2.48 -12.53
CA ALA A 392 10.80 -2.07 -13.78
C ALA A 392 9.28 -1.91 -13.60
N ILE A 393 8.62 -2.87 -12.94
CA ILE A 393 7.19 -2.79 -12.63
C ILE A 393 6.91 -1.60 -11.70
N ALA A 394 7.67 -1.42 -10.63
CA ALA A 394 7.50 -0.32 -9.69
C ALA A 394 7.64 1.05 -10.37
N LEU A 395 8.63 1.21 -11.26
CA LEU A 395 8.83 2.43 -12.03
C LEU A 395 7.71 2.66 -13.04
N TYR A 396 7.28 1.63 -13.76
CA TYR A 396 6.18 1.73 -14.71
C TYR A 396 4.85 2.11 -14.02
N CYS A 397 4.50 1.39 -12.95
CA CYS A 397 3.30 1.67 -12.17
C CYS A 397 3.40 3.01 -11.42
N GLY A 398 4.58 3.42 -10.98
CA GLY A 398 4.80 4.66 -10.25
C GLY A 398 4.83 5.90 -11.13
N LEU A 399 5.43 5.84 -12.32
CA LEU A 399 5.73 7.03 -13.14
C LEU A 399 4.87 7.15 -14.41
N ARG A 400 4.14 6.10 -14.81
CA ARG A 400 3.54 6.07 -16.15
C ARG A 400 2.12 5.50 -16.23
N HIS A 401 1.84 4.39 -15.56
CA HIS A 401 0.49 3.84 -15.52
C HIS A 401 -0.38 4.63 -14.51
N GLN A 402 -1.62 4.96 -14.87
CA GLN A 402 -2.57 5.70 -14.03
C GLN A 402 -2.07 7.06 -13.48
N VAL A 403 -1.28 7.81 -14.26
CA VAL A 403 -0.81 9.17 -13.89
C VAL A 403 -1.85 10.27 -14.14
N GLY A 404 -2.90 9.95 -14.90
CA GLY A 404 -3.94 10.88 -15.33
C GLY A 404 -4.53 11.80 -14.28
N PRO A 405 -5.00 11.27 -13.13
CA PRO A 405 -5.63 12.09 -12.11
C PRO A 405 -4.73 13.21 -11.58
N TYR A 406 -3.45 12.92 -11.33
CA TYR A 406 -2.50 13.94 -10.88
C TYR A 406 -2.06 14.87 -12.01
N ASN A 407 -1.80 14.35 -13.21
CA ASN A 407 -1.46 15.19 -14.37
C ASN A 407 -2.60 16.16 -14.73
N ALA A 408 -3.85 15.71 -14.64
CA ALA A 408 -5.03 16.55 -14.84
C ALA A 408 -5.10 17.64 -13.76
N ALA A 409 -4.88 17.28 -12.50
CA ALA A 409 -4.86 18.24 -11.40
C ALA A 409 -3.72 19.27 -11.56
N ASP A 410 -2.52 18.86 -11.96
CA ASP A 410 -1.39 19.74 -12.25
C ASP A 410 -1.67 20.70 -13.41
N SER A 411 -2.34 20.20 -14.47
CA SER A 411 -2.78 21.04 -15.58
C SER A 411 -3.77 22.11 -15.09
N VAL A 412 -4.79 21.72 -14.33
CA VAL A 412 -5.76 22.65 -13.71
C VAL A 412 -5.05 23.65 -12.79
N LEU A 413 -4.09 23.22 -11.97
CA LEU A 413 -3.30 24.11 -11.11
C LEU A 413 -2.51 25.15 -11.92
N SER A 414 -1.92 24.75 -13.04
CA SER A 414 -1.15 25.66 -13.90
C SER A 414 -2.03 26.76 -14.53
N MET A 415 -3.29 26.44 -14.80
CA MET A 415 -4.30 27.38 -15.29
C MET A 415 -4.86 28.24 -14.16
N ALA A 416 -5.20 27.62 -13.03
CA ALA A 416 -5.71 28.29 -11.84
C ALA A 416 -4.75 29.34 -11.29
N ARG A 417 -3.43 29.12 -11.34
CA ARG A 417 -2.46 30.15 -10.92
C ARG A 417 -2.47 31.42 -11.77
N LYS A 418 -3.02 31.37 -12.99
CA LYS A 418 -3.19 32.54 -13.86
C LYS A 418 -4.51 33.27 -13.60
N GLU A 419 -5.49 32.59 -13.00
CA GLU A 419 -6.85 33.09 -12.76
C GLU A 419 -7.18 33.10 -11.27
N SER A 420 -7.41 34.27 -10.68
CA SER A 420 -7.61 34.41 -9.23
C SER A 420 -8.87 33.73 -8.66
N ASN A 421 -9.77 33.20 -9.50
CA ASN A 421 -11.05 32.60 -9.10
C ASN A 421 -11.36 31.27 -9.82
N ALA A 422 -10.36 30.40 -9.98
CA ALA A 422 -10.59 29.11 -10.63
C ALA A 422 -11.50 28.18 -9.81
N SER A 423 -12.47 27.57 -10.51
CA SER A 423 -13.38 26.55 -9.99
C SER A 423 -13.44 25.36 -10.96
N LEU A 424 -13.52 24.15 -10.42
CA LEU A 424 -13.42 22.91 -11.19
C LEU A 424 -14.69 22.07 -11.06
N LEU A 425 -15.26 21.69 -12.20
CA LEU A 425 -16.27 20.65 -12.33
C LEU A 425 -15.66 19.41 -12.98
N ALA A 426 -15.61 18.29 -12.25
CA ALA A 426 -15.15 17.01 -12.75
C ALA A 426 -16.35 16.14 -13.16
N LEU A 427 -16.64 16.10 -14.46
CA LEU A 427 -17.63 15.23 -15.10
C LEU A 427 -17.00 13.87 -15.44
N MET A 428 -16.66 13.16 -14.37
CA MET A 428 -15.95 11.88 -14.36
C MET A 428 -16.56 11.02 -13.24
N PRO A 429 -16.35 9.69 -13.24
CA PRO A 429 -16.72 8.86 -12.11
C PRO A 429 -16.19 9.46 -10.81
N CYS A 430 -16.98 9.36 -9.75
CA CYS A 430 -16.66 9.95 -8.46
C CYS A 430 -15.24 9.59 -8.00
N TYR A 431 -14.60 10.54 -7.31
CA TYR A 431 -13.26 10.35 -6.75
C TYR A 431 -12.15 9.99 -7.77
N SER A 432 -12.33 10.31 -9.07
CA SER A 432 -11.32 10.07 -10.13
C SER A 432 -10.25 11.14 -10.26
N ILE A 433 -10.30 12.20 -9.45
CA ILE A 433 -9.32 13.28 -9.38
C ILE A 433 -9.00 13.51 -7.89
N PRO A 434 -7.79 13.97 -7.49
CA PRO A 434 -7.57 14.39 -6.11
C PRO A 434 -8.44 15.59 -5.71
N GLY A 435 -8.76 15.69 -4.41
CA GLY A 435 -9.55 16.77 -3.82
C GLY A 435 -8.73 17.98 -3.33
N HIS A 436 -9.30 18.74 -2.39
CA HIS A 436 -8.69 19.95 -1.84
C HIS A 436 -7.39 19.70 -1.07
N SER A 437 -7.16 18.50 -0.57
CA SER A 437 -5.86 18.14 0.03
C SER A 437 -4.71 18.12 -0.97
N TYR A 438 -5.00 18.09 -2.27
CA TYR A 438 -4.02 18.34 -3.32
C TYR A 438 -4.04 19.80 -3.74
N PHE A 439 -5.19 20.32 -4.20
CA PHE A 439 -5.30 21.70 -4.70
C PHE A 439 -5.06 22.81 -3.66
N HIS A 440 -5.20 22.49 -2.37
CA HIS A 440 -5.07 23.39 -1.24
C HIS A 440 -5.92 24.67 -1.39
N TYR A 441 -5.29 25.83 -1.59
CA TYR A 441 -5.95 27.13 -1.80
C TYR A 441 -6.06 27.56 -3.28
N GLU A 442 -5.47 26.81 -4.20
CA GLU A 442 -5.31 27.23 -5.61
C GLU A 442 -6.62 27.13 -6.40
N VAL A 443 -7.55 26.28 -5.95
CA VAL A 443 -8.88 26.11 -6.55
C VAL A 443 -9.94 26.34 -5.48
N ARG A 444 -10.87 27.26 -5.77
CA ARG A 444 -11.88 27.72 -4.81
C ARG A 444 -12.92 26.64 -4.50
N SER A 445 -13.43 25.99 -5.52
CA SER A 445 -14.45 24.94 -5.41
C SER A 445 -14.17 23.82 -6.39
N ILE A 446 -14.35 22.59 -5.91
CA ILE A 446 -14.25 21.37 -6.70
C ILE A 446 -15.58 20.64 -6.55
N ARG A 447 -16.25 20.37 -7.67
CA ARG A 447 -17.42 19.48 -7.71
C ARG A 447 -17.11 18.24 -8.52
N MET A 448 -17.53 17.10 -7.99
CA MET A 448 -17.48 15.79 -8.62
C MET A 448 -18.90 15.22 -8.61
N LEU A 449 -19.18 14.31 -9.53
CA LEU A 449 -20.43 13.54 -9.50
C LEU A 449 -20.50 12.70 -8.21
N ASP A 450 -21.65 12.70 -7.56
CA ASP A 450 -21.91 11.88 -6.37
C ASP A 450 -22.22 10.43 -6.78
N CYS A 451 -21.58 9.50 -6.08
CA CYS A 451 -21.79 8.05 -6.24
C CYS A 451 -22.09 7.40 -4.89
N SER A 452 -22.60 8.19 -3.94
CA SER A 452 -22.98 7.68 -2.63
C SER A 452 -24.09 6.64 -2.81
N PRO A 453 -23.94 5.42 -2.26
CA PRO A 453 -24.97 4.40 -2.39
C PRO A 453 -26.25 4.87 -1.68
N SER A 454 -27.40 4.66 -2.30
CA SER A 454 -28.70 4.88 -1.68
C SER A 454 -28.87 3.94 -0.48
N VAL A 455 -28.69 4.46 0.74
CA VAL A 455 -28.84 3.66 1.97
C VAL A 455 -30.32 3.37 2.27
N SER A 456 -31.24 4.07 1.61
CA SER A 456 -32.68 3.86 1.68
C SER A 456 -33.15 2.93 0.55
N PRO A 457 -33.86 1.83 0.82
CA PRO A 457 -34.42 0.98 -0.23
C PRO A 457 -35.50 1.77 -1.00
N GLY A 458 -35.22 2.11 -2.27
CA GLY A 458 -36.17 2.77 -3.18
C GLY A 458 -35.71 4.08 -3.83
N GLU A 459 -34.53 4.61 -3.48
CA GLU A 459 -33.91 5.71 -4.24
C GLU A 459 -33.12 5.12 -5.42
N GLY A 460 -33.29 5.71 -6.62
CA GLY A 460 -32.78 5.21 -7.89
C GLY A 460 -31.25 5.29 -8.06
N SER A 461 -30.81 5.16 -9.31
CA SER A 461 -29.41 5.29 -9.77
C SER A 461 -28.73 6.56 -9.23
N ASP A 462 -27.44 6.46 -8.89
CA ASP A 462 -26.68 7.59 -8.35
C ASP A 462 -26.43 8.71 -9.40
N GLU A 463 -25.96 9.89 -8.96
CA GLU A 463 -25.76 11.05 -9.84
C GLU A 463 -24.75 10.75 -10.96
N ALA A 464 -23.72 9.96 -10.66
CA ALA A 464 -22.72 9.55 -11.63
C ALA A 464 -23.33 8.62 -12.69
N ASP A 465 -24.13 7.64 -12.29
CA ASP A 465 -24.85 6.74 -13.19
C ASP A 465 -25.81 7.52 -14.10
N MET A 466 -26.61 8.42 -13.54
CA MET A 466 -27.53 9.27 -14.32
C MET A 466 -26.81 10.11 -15.38
N PHE A 467 -25.64 10.66 -15.04
CA PHE A 467 -24.81 11.40 -16.01
C PHE A 467 -24.25 10.49 -17.10
N HIS A 468 -23.83 9.27 -16.75
CA HIS A 468 -23.24 8.33 -17.70
C HIS A 468 -24.29 7.67 -18.62
N GLU A 469 -25.55 7.58 -18.19
CA GLU A 469 -26.68 7.10 -19.00
C GLU A 469 -27.10 8.13 -20.07
N ASP A 470 -27.33 9.39 -19.68
CA ASP A 470 -27.70 10.47 -20.61
C ASP A 470 -27.02 11.80 -20.22
N PRO A 471 -25.78 12.03 -20.71
CA PRO A 471 -24.99 13.18 -20.28
C PRO A 471 -25.54 14.51 -20.79
N GLU A 472 -26.19 14.54 -21.96
CA GLU A 472 -26.76 15.77 -22.51
C GLU A 472 -27.96 16.23 -21.69
N MET A 473 -28.90 15.32 -21.41
CA MET A 473 -30.07 15.64 -20.59
C MET A 473 -29.65 16.03 -19.16
N TRP A 474 -28.64 15.36 -18.61
CA TRP A 474 -28.12 15.69 -17.29
C TRP A 474 -27.52 17.11 -17.25
N ILE A 475 -26.73 17.49 -18.27
CA ILE A 475 -26.13 18.83 -18.39
C ILE A 475 -27.21 19.90 -18.49
N ASP A 476 -28.23 19.68 -19.33
CA ASP A 476 -29.32 20.65 -19.51
C ASP A 476 -30.10 20.87 -18.19
N ARG A 477 -30.28 19.81 -17.38
CA ARG A 477 -30.93 19.91 -16.06
C ARG A 477 -30.08 20.66 -15.02
N HIS A 478 -28.76 20.57 -15.11
CA HIS A 478 -27.82 21.15 -14.13
C HIS A 478 -27.11 22.42 -14.63
N TRP A 479 -27.58 22.99 -15.74
CA TRP A 479 -26.89 24.09 -16.42
C TRP A 479 -26.63 25.31 -15.53
N ASP A 480 -27.62 25.71 -14.73
CA ASP A 480 -27.51 26.87 -13.82
C ASP A 480 -26.33 26.75 -12.86
N GLU A 481 -25.96 25.51 -12.54
CA GLU A 481 -24.84 25.18 -11.69
C GLU A 481 -23.54 25.08 -12.48
N ILE A 482 -23.55 24.36 -13.61
CA ILE A 482 -22.37 24.12 -14.46
C ILE A 482 -21.73 25.45 -14.89
N ARG A 483 -22.54 26.43 -15.29
CA ARG A 483 -22.06 27.76 -15.73
C ARG A 483 -21.26 28.53 -14.68
N SER A 484 -21.35 28.14 -13.40
CA SER A 484 -20.59 28.76 -12.31
C SER A 484 -19.14 28.24 -12.22
N TYR A 485 -18.82 27.17 -12.93
CA TYR A 485 -17.50 26.55 -12.96
C TYR A 485 -16.66 27.07 -14.12
N THR A 486 -15.42 27.51 -13.85
CA THR A 486 -14.53 28.04 -14.88
C THR A 486 -13.86 26.93 -15.70
N HIS A 487 -13.59 25.79 -15.08
CA HIS A 487 -12.95 24.63 -15.73
C HIS A 487 -13.85 23.40 -15.62
N ILE A 488 -13.98 22.65 -16.72
CA ILE A 488 -14.66 21.37 -16.77
C ILE A 488 -13.65 20.30 -17.18
N LEU A 489 -13.53 19.24 -16.37
CA LEU A 489 -12.69 18.09 -16.66
C LEU A 489 -13.57 16.87 -16.94
N MET A 490 -13.26 16.13 -18.00
CA MET A 490 -13.96 14.91 -18.39
C MET A 490 -13.02 13.96 -19.12
N TYR A 491 -13.38 12.67 -19.18
CA TYR A 491 -12.64 11.72 -20.03
C TYR A 491 -12.82 12.03 -21.51
N GLU A 492 -11.81 11.72 -22.33
CA GLU A 492 -11.82 12.00 -23.77
C GLU A 492 -13.04 11.42 -24.48
N LYS A 493 -13.45 10.19 -24.13
CA LYS A 493 -14.65 9.56 -24.69
C LYS A 493 -15.91 10.41 -24.46
N MET A 494 -16.05 10.99 -23.26
CA MET A 494 -17.18 11.84 -22.89
C MET A 494 -17.09 13.22 -23.57
N TYR A 495 -15.88 13.78 -23.67
CA TYR A 495 -15.66 15.04 -24.40
C TYR A 495 -16.09 14.95 -25.87
N ILE A 496 -15.75 13.86 -26.56
CA ILE A 496 -16.13 13.67 -27.97
C ILE A 496 -17.65 13.68 -28.15
N GLN A 497 -18.39 13.11 -27.19
CA GLN A 497 -19.85 13.12 -27.19
C GLN A 497 -20.42 14.53 -26.94
N LEU A 498 -19.81 15.28 -26.00
CA LEU A 498 -20.36 16.55 -25.52
C LEU A 498 -19.78 17.81 -26.17
N VAL A 499 -18.85 17.70 -27.12
CA VAL A 499 -18.12 18.85 -27.68
C VAL A 499 -19.03 19.92 -28.27
N MET A 500 -20.12 19.52 -28.96
CA MET A 500 -21.09 20.45 -29.54
C MET A 500 -21.86 21.18 -28.45
N THR A 501 -22.30 20.46 -27.41
CA THR A 501 -22.98 21.01 -26.24
C THR A 501 -22.05 21.98 -25.49
N MET A 502 -20.80 21.60 -25.23
CA MET A 502 -19.82 22.47 -24.55
C MET A 502 -19.54 23.76 -25.35
N THR A 503 -19.43 23.65 -26.68
CA THR A 503 -19.22 24.82 -27.55
C THR A 503 -20.44 25.74 -27.54
N ARG A 504 -21.66 25.18 -27.57
CA ARG A 504 -22.92 25.93 -27.41
C ARG A 504 -22.98 26.68 -26.08
N LEU A 505 -22.38 26.11 -25.04
CA LEU A 505 -22.30 26.66 -23.69
C LEU A 505 -21.09 27.59 -23.47
N HIS A 506 -20.39 27.99 -24.55
CA HIS A 506 -19.21 28.88 -24.54
C HIS A 506 -17.98 28.34 -23.82
N TYR A 507 -17.89 27.02 -23.61
CA TYR A 507 -16.65 26.39 -23.19
C TYR A 507 -15.75 26.10 -24.39
N SER A 508 -14.44 26.25 -24.19
CA SER A 508 -13.44 25.94 -25.20
C SER A 508 -12.46 24.89 -24.69
N PHE A 509 -11.89 24.13 -25.61
CA PHE A 509 -10.88 23.13 -25.28
C PHE A 509 -9.59 23.82 -24.81
N CYS A 510 -9.10 23.43 -23.63
CA CYS A 510 -7.90 24.04 -23.02
C CYS A 510 -6.67 23.12 -23.05
N ASP A 511 -6.81 21.86 -22.65
CA ASP A 511 -5.69 20.92 -22.54
C ASP A 511 -6.15 19.46 -22.67
N ARG A 512 -5.23 18.57 -23.04
CA ARG A 512 -5.42 17.11 -23.05
C ARG A 512 -4.26 16.43 -22.36
N VAL A 513 -4.57 15.73 -21.27
CA VAL A 513 -3.58 15.01 -20.47
C VAL A 513 -3.65 13.51 -20.71
N PHE A 514 -2.48 12.85 -20.65
CA PHE A 514 -2.40 11.40 -20.70
C PHE A 514 -2.94 10.77 -19.40
N HIS A 515 -3.83 9.77 -19.51
CA HIS A 515 -4.44 9.12 -18.34
C HIS A 515 -3.73 7.84 -17.88
N ALA A 516 -3.87 6.75 -18.65
CA ALA A 516 -3.28 5.45 -18.35
C ALA A 516 -3.12 4.62 -19.63
N ASP A 517 -2.20 3.66 -19.61
CA ASP A 517 -2.10 2.68 -20.69
C ASP A 517 -3.21 1.65 -20.50
N PHE A 518 -4.20 1.68 -21.38
CA PHE A 518 -5.25 0.67 -21.44
C PHE A 518 -4.93 -0.34 -22.53
N LEU A 519 -5.05 -1.63 -22.20
CA LEU A 519 -5.13 -2.68 -23.20
C LEU A 519 -6.50 -2.54 -23.89
N LYS A 520 -6.48 -2.03 -25.12
CA LYS A 520 -7.66 -1.64 -25.92
C LYS A 520 -8.72 -2.73 -26.11
N TYR A 521 -8.38 -3.99 -25.89
CA TYR A 521 -9.26 -5.15 -26.11
C TYR A 521 -9.21 -6.16 -24.96
N SER A 522 -8.91 -5.73 -23.72
CA SER A 522 -8.65 -6.54 -22.50
C SER A 522 -9.61 -7.72 -22.30
N CYS A 523 -9.42 -8.80 -23.05
CA CYS A 523 -10.28 -9.97 -23.07
C CYS A 523 -9.43 -11.20 -23.30
N ASN A 524 -9.80 -12.29 -22.63
CA ASN A 524 -9.17 -13.58 -22.79
C ASN A 524 -9.97 -14.42 -23.79
N GLY A 525 -9.28 -15.14 -24.67
CA GLY A 525 -9.91 -15.96 -25.68
C GLY A 525 -9.52 -17.44 -25.59
N THR A 526 -10.48 -18.32 -25.88
CA THR A 526 -10.23 -19.74 -26.13
C THR A 526 -11.01 -20.19 -27.37
N ILE A 527 -10.51 -21.19 -28.07
CA ILE A 527 -11.26 -21.86 -29.14
C ILE A 527 -11.97 -23.05 -28.49
N VAL A 528 -13.27 -23.21 -28.75
CA VAL A 528 -14.11 -24.30 -28.24
C VAL A 528 -14.87 -24.90 -29.41
N GLU A 529 -14.97 -26.23 -29.48
CA GLU A 529 -15.88 -26.89 -30.43
C GLU A 529 -17.32 -26.80 -29.93
N HIS A 530 -18.18 -26.13 -30.71
CA HIS A 530 -19.61 -26.05 -30.50
C HIS A 530 -20.34 -27.07 -31.40
N PRO A 531 -21.29 -27.87 -30.86
CA PRO A 531 -21.99 -28.91 -31.64
C PRO A 531 -22.70 -28.41 -32.90
N GLU A 532 -23.18 -27.16 -32.88
CA GLU A 532 -23.93 -26.54 -33.99
C GLU A 532 -23.05 -25.66 -34.91
N TYR A 533 -21.95 -25.10 -34.38
CA TYR A 533 -21.20 -24.04 -35.07
C TYR A 533 -19.73 -24.40 -35.36
N GLY A 534 -19.27 -25.60 -35.00
CA GLY A 534 -17.89 -26.03 -35.20
C GLY A 534 -16.93 -25.31 -34.25
N GLU A 535 -15.72 -24.95 -34.70
CA GLU A 535 -14.77 -24.18 -33.90
C GLU A 535 -15.26 -22.75 -33.67
N VAL A 536 -15.56 -22.42 -32.42
CA VAL A 536 -16.00 -21.09 -31.99
C VAL A 536 -14.94 -20.44 -31.13
N MET A 537 -14.59 -19.19 -31.45
CA MET A 537 -13.74 -18.37 -30.60
C MET A 537 -14.58 -17.75 -29.47
N GLN A 538 -14.42 -18.27 -28.24
CA GLN A 538 -15.07 -17.74 -27.05
C GLN A 538 -14.17 -16.69 -26.40
N LEU A 539 -14.64 -15.45 -26.37
CA LEU A 539 -13.93 -14.30 -25.78
C LEU A 539 -14.63 -13.89 -24.47
N SER A 540 -13.83 -13.64 -23.43
CA SER A 540 -14.27 -13.27 -22.09
C SER A 540 -13.72 -11.89 -21.71
N GLY A 541 -14.61 -11.00 -21.29
CA GLY A 541 -14.30 -9.64 -20.85
C GLY A 541 -15.39 -8.64 -21.22
N ASP A 542 -15.23 -7.40 -20.77
CA ASP A 542 -16.32 -6.39 -20.74
C ASP A 542 -16.32 -5.50 -21.99
N GLN A 543 -15.55 -5.85 -23.02
CA GLN A 543 -15.36 -5.05 -24.25
C GLN A 543 -16.04 -5.69 -25.48
N ARG A 544 -17.21 -6.33 -25.28
CA ARG A 544 -17.89 -7.17 -26.30
C ARG A 544 -18.11 -6.43 -27.62
N GLN A 545 -18.61 -5.19 -27.57
CA GLN A 545 -18.86 -4.40 -28.77
C GLN A 545 -17.57 -3.96 -29.45
N GLN A 546 -16.56 -3.51 -28.70
CA GLN A 546 -15.27 -3.08 -29.26
C GLN A 546 -14.52 -4.24 -29.90
N ILE A 547 -14.68 -5.45 -29.37
CA ILE A 547 -14.13 -6.68 -29.95
C ILE A 547 -14.87 -7.09 -31.21
N LYS A 548 -16.21 -7.06 -31.19
CA LYS A 548 -17.01 -7.29 -32.41
C LYS A 548 -16.52 -6.33 -33.51
N ASP A 549 -16.47 -5.04 -33.21
CA ASP A 549 -16.07 -4.01 -34.18
C ASP A 549 -14.63 -4.25 -34.66
N PHE A 550 -13.71 -4.65 -33.78
CA PHE A 550 -12.35 -4.99 -34.15
C PHE A 550 -12.27 -6.21 -35.09
N LEU A 551 -12.96 -7.31 -34.75
CA LEU A 551 -12.95 -8.54 -35.55
C LEU A 551 -13.55 -8.31 -36.94
N VAL A 552 -14.58 -7.46 -37.04
CA VAL A 552 -15.19 -7.05 -38.30
C VAL A 552 -14.26 -6.15 -39.10
N ASN A 553 -13.67 -5.12 -38.48
CA ASN A 553 -12.81 -4.17 -39.16
C ASN A 553 -11.50 -4.79 -39.67
N VAL A 554 -10.94 -5.78 -38.98
CA VAL A 554 -9.76 -6.52 -39.44
C VAL A 554 -10.13 -7.58 -40.49
N GLY A 555 -11.42 -7.83 -40.72
CA GLY A 555 -11.91 -8.80 -41.70
C GLY A 555 -11.78 -10.25 -41.25
N ILE A 556 -11.64 -10.49 -39.94
CA ILE A 556 -11.55 -11.85 -39.37
C ILE A 556 -12.93 -12.52 -39.39
N VAL A 557 -14.00 -11.76 -39.13
CA VAL A 557 -15.38 -12.24 -39.14
C VAL A 557 -16.27 -11.22 -39.87
N LYS A 558 -17.20 -11.68 -40.70
CA LYS A 558 -18.23 -10.80 -41.28
C LYS A 558 -19.26 -10.42 -40.20
N GLU A 559 -19.80 -9.22 -40.26
CA GLU A 559 -20.73 -8.72 -39.23
C GLU A 559 -21.93 -9.66 -39.00
N GLU A 560 -22.47 -10.24 -40.07
CA GLU A 560 -23.57 -11.23 -40.05
C GLU A 560 -23.25 -12.52 -39.27
N ASN A 561 -21.97 -12.86 -39.13
CA ASN A 561 -21.48 -14.06 -38.45
C ASN A 561 -21.03 -13.78 -37.01
N CYS A 562 -21.09 -12.52 -36.55
CA CYS A 562 -20.66 -12.15 -35.20
C CYS A 562 -21.88 -11.90 -34.30
N LYS A 563 -22.26 -12.91 -33.52
CA LYS A 563 -23.33 -12.81 -32.50
C LYS A 563 -22.72 -12.55 -31.12
N VAL A 564 -23.10 -11.43 -30.50
CA VAL A 564 -22.74 -11.11 -29.11
C VAL A 564 -23.81 -11.69 -28.19
N HIS A 565 -23.42 -12.57 -27.27
CA HIS A 565 -24.31 -13.20 -26.28
C HIS A 565 -24.00 -12.70 -24.86
N GLY A 566 -25.05 -12.46 -24.06
CA GLY A 566 -24.99 -11.97 -22.68
C GLY A 566 -25.47 -10.52 -22.54
N PHE A 567 -26.21 -10.24 -21.46
CA PHE A 567 -26.59 -8.88 -21.05
C PHE A 567 -25.40 -8.13 -20.44
#